data_AF-A0A350YWW0-F1
#
_entry.id   AF-A0A350YWW0-F1
#
_cell.length_a   1.000
_cell.length_b   1.000
_cell.length_c   1.000
_cell.angle_alpha   90.00
_cell.angle_beta   90.00
_cell.angle_gamma   90.00
#
_symmetry.space_group_name_H-M   'P 1'
#
loop_
_entity.id
_entity.type
_entity.pdbx_description
1 polymer ?
#
loop_
_entity_poly.entity_id
_entity_poly.type
_entity_poly.pdbx_seq_one_letter_code
_entity_poly.pdbx_strand_id
1 'polypeptide(L)'
;MLLTFAAAFLTLALTAQDLSGNWKLNTSKSKLNAEFSMAPGEVIIKHDGNNLTIERHHEFQGQAFTVNDKFTLDGKECINEGFQGTKKKSTASWSDDKKTLTIKSSLDMGDGGMVKTTETLTLEAGILTMVSAASSDWGDFSETQVFEKK
;
A
#
# COMPACT_ATOMS: atom_id res chain seq x y z
N MET A 1 9.73 -6.41 56.84
CA MET A 1 8.72 -6.76 55.82
C MET A 1 8.83 -5.74 54.70
N LEU A 2 9.44 -6.11 53.57
CA LEU A 2 9.64 -5.22 52.43
C LEU A 2 8.47 -5.46 51.46
N LEU A 3 7.58 -4.48 51.28
CA LEU A 3 6.50 -4.54 50.30
C LEU A 3 7.05 -4.17 48.91
N THR A 4 7.19 -5.17 48.04
CA THR A 4 7.46 -4.97 46.62
C THR A 4 6.14 -4.61 45.92
N PHE A 5 5.99 -3.36 45.49
CA PHE A 5 4.93 -2.97 44.55
C PHE A 5 5.31 -3.45 43.15
N ALA A 6 4.64 -4.48 42.65
CA ALA A 6 4.72 -4.87 41.25
C ALA A 6 3.83 -3.92 40.43
N ALA A 7 4.45 -3.00 39.68
CA ALA A 7 3.75 -2.19 38.69
C ALA A 7 3.38 -3.08 37.49
N ALA A 8 2.09 -3.39 37.35
CA ALA A 8 1.58 -4.04 36.15
C ALA A 8 1.59 -3.04 34.99
N PHE A 9 2.50 -3.22 34.03
CA PHE A 9 2.45 -2.51 32.76
C PHE A 9 1.27 -3.06 31.96
N LEU A 10 0.20 -2.28 31.85
CA LEU A 10 -0.92 -2.56 30.96
C LEU A 10 -0.46 -2.28 29.52
N THR A 11 -0.05 -3.31 28.78
CA THR A 11 0.19 -3.19 27.33
C THR A 11 -1.16 -2.99 26.64
N LEU A 12 -1.50 -1.75 26.30
CA LEU A 12 -2.57 -1.47 25.36
C LEU A 12 -2.17 -2.07 24.01
N ALA A 13 -2.94 -3.05 23.53
CA ALA A 13 -2.77 -3.54 22.17
C ALA A 13 -3.13 -2.40 21.21
N LEU A 14 -2.13 -1.83 20.55
CA LEU A 14 -2.32 -0.87 19.47
C LEU A 14 -3.09 -1.58 18.35
N THR A 15 -4.25 -1.04 18.00
CA THR A 15 -5.02 -1.50 16.85
C THR A 15 -4.49 -0.80 15.61
N ALA A 16 -4.35 -1.55 14.51
CA ALA A 16 -4.10 -0.96 13.20
C ALA A 16 -5.16 0.07 12.83
N GLN A 17 -4.73 1.16 12.23
CA GLN A 17 -5.63 2.14 11.65
C GLN A 17 -6.47 1.49 10.54
N ASP A 18 -7.73 1.92 10.43
CA ASP A 18 -8.60 1.52 9.33
C ASP A 18 -8.38 2.46 8.15
N LEU A 19 -7.87 1.91 7.04
CA LEU A 19 -7.62 2.66 5.81
C LEU A 19 -8.84 2.67 4.87
N SER A 20 -9.94 2.03 5.27
CA SER A 20 -11.10 1.83 4.40
C SER A 20 -11.71 3.16 3.95
N GLY A 21 -12.03 3.23 2.66
CA GLY A 21 -12.59 4.43 2.06
C GLY A 21 -12.49 4.46 0.54
N ASN A 22 -13.15 5.45 -0.04
CA ASN A 22 -12.94 5.86 -1.42
C ASN A 22 -12.08 7.14 -1.40
N TRP A 23 -10.96 7.09 -2.11
CA TRP A 23 -9.88 8.06 -2.04
C TRP A 23 -9.61 8.60 -3.44
N LYS A 24 -9.76 9.92 -3.62
CA LYS A 24 -9.45 10.61 -4.87
C LYS A 24 -8.04 11.20 -4.80
N LEU A 25 -7.24 10.99 -5.85
CA LEU A 25 -5.90 11.55 -5.93
C LEU A 25 -5.97 13.08 -5.96
N ASN A 26 -5.21 13.73 -5.06
CA ASN A 26 -4.96 15.16 -5.09
C ASN A 26 -3.59 15.40 -5.75
N THR A 27 -3.60 15.66 -7.06
CA THR A 27 -2.38 15.89 -7.85
C THR A 27 -1.59 17.11 -7.37
N SER A 28 -2.27 18.16 -6.86
CA SER A 28 -1.63 19.38 -6.37
C SER A 28 -0.82 19.19 -5.09
N LYS A 29 -1.19 18.21 -4.25
CA LYS A 29 -0.49 17.86 -3.00
C LYS A 29 0.49 16.70 -3.18
N SER A 30 0.39 15.98 -4.30
CA SER A 30 1.23 14.83 -4.61
C SER A 30 2.58 15.26 -5.18
N LYS A 31 3.60 14.42 -4.97
CA LYS A 31 4.89 14.49 -5.67
C LYS A 31 4.94 13.36 -6.68
N LEU A 32 4.46 13.65 -7.89
CA LEU A 32 4.40 12.73 -9.02
C LEU A 32 5.54 13.03 -9.99
N ASN A 33 5.97 12.02 -10.74
CA ASN A 33 6.97 12.20 -11.79
C ASN A 33 6.35 12.91 -13.00
N ALA A 34 7.09 13.87 -13.57
CA ALA A 34 6.56 14.79 -14.57
C ALA A 34 6.37 14.11 -15.94
N GLU A 35 7.27 13.22 -16.31
CA GLU A 35 7.27 12.52 -17.59
C GLU A 35 6.27 11.37 -17.62
N PHE A 36 6.15 10.64 -16.51
CA PHE A 36 5.28 9.48 -16.38
C PHE A 36 4.96 9.21 -14.91
N SER A 37 3.68 9.08 -14.59
CA SER A 37 3.21 8.71 -13.25
C SER A 37 2.47 7.39 -13.28
N MET A 38 2.67 6.57 -12.25
CA MET A 38 1.92 5.33 -12.04
C MET A 38 0.79 5.51 -11.02
N ALA A 39 0.61 6.73 -10.48
CA ALA A 39 -0.39 7.01 -9.48
C ALA A 39 -1.82 6.76 -10.02
N PRO A 40 -2.65 5.96 -9.33
CA PRO A 40 -4.05 5.84 -9.68
C PRO A 40 -4.79 7.15 -9.42
N GLY A 41 -5.78 7.46 -10.25
CA GLY A 41 -6.63 8.63 -10.05
C GLY A 41 -7.65 8.48 -8.92
N GLU A 42 -7.98 7.23 -8.54
CA GLU A 42 -8.86 6.87 -7.44
C GLU A 42 -8.43 5.52 -6.85
N VAL A 43 -8.56 5.37 -5.53
CA VAL A 43 -8.29 4.13 -4.81
C VAL A 43 -9.46 3.83 -3.88
N ILE A 44 -9.95 2.58 -3.92
CA ILE A 44 -10.94 2.08 -2.97
C ILE A 44 -10.25 1.04 -2.10
N ILE A 45 -10.25 1.27 -0.80
CA ILE A 45 -9.66 0.37 0.20
C ILE A 45 -10.77 -0.22 1.05
N LYS A 46 -10.71 -1.54 1.29
CA LYS A 46 -11.62 -2.24 2.20
C LYS A 46 -10.85 -3.18 3.13
N HIS A 47 -11.03 -2.98 4.42
CA HIS A 47 -10.63 -3.92 5.45
C HIS A 47 -11.77 -4.91 5.75
N ASP A 48 -11.43 -6.18 5.92
CA ASP A 48 -12.33 -7.23 6.40
C ASP A 48 -11.55 -8.19 7.29
N GLY A 49 -11.43 -7.82 8.57
CA GLY A 49 -10.58 -8.51 9.54
C GLY A 49 -9.11 -8.49 9.12
N ASN A 50 -8.56 -9.68 8.84
CA ASN A 50 -7.17 -9.83 8.36
C ASN A 50 -7.02 -9.59 6.85
N ASN A 51 -8.12 -9.43 6.11
CA ASN A 51 -8.09 -9.25 4.67
C ASN A 51 -8.11 -7.76 4.31
N LEU A 52 -7.35 -7.41 3.28
CA LEU A 52 -7.33 -6.10 2.67
C LEU A 52 -7.59 -6.24 1.18
N THR A 53 -8.52 -5.44 0.65
CA THR A 53 -8.68 -5.26 -0.80
C THR A 53 -8.35 -3.82 -1.16
N ILE A 54 -7.52 -3.65 -2.19
CA ILE A 54 -7.21 -2.35 -2.79
C ILE A 54 -7.59 -2.39 -4.26
N GLU A 55 -8.56 -1.57 -4.64
CA GLU A 55 -8.95 -1.34 -6.03
C GLU A 55 -8.36 -0.01 -6.48
N ARG A 56 -7.56 -0.02 -7.55
CA ARG A 56 -6.88 1.15 -8.10
C ARG A 56 -7.43 1.43 -9.49
N HIS A 57 -7.93 2.64 -9.70
CA HIS A 57 -8.43 3.10 -10.99
C HIS A 57 -7.37 3.96 -11.67
N HIS A 58 -6.87 3.46 -12.80
CA HIS A 58 -5.84 4.11 -13.60
C HIS A 58 -6.44 4.59 -14.92
N GLU A 59 -5.77 5.57 -15.51
CA GLU A 59 -6.00 6.00 -16.88
C GLU A 59 -4.65 6.07 -17.59
N PHE A 60 -4.54 5.43 -18.74
CA PHE A 60 -3.34 5.48 -19.57
C PHE A 60 -3.74 5.69 -21.02
N GLN A 61 -3.19 6.72 -21.66
CA GLN A 61 -3.52 7.11 -23.04
C GLN A 61 -5.04 7.26 -23.30
N GLY A 62 -5.78 7.79 -22.33
CA GLY A 62 -7.24 7.96 -22.41
C GLY A 62 -8.05 6.68 -22.21
N GLN A 63 -7.40 5.55 -21.91
CA GLN A 63 -8.06 4.30 -21.58
C GLN A 63 -8.02 4.06 -20.06
N ALA A 64 -9.21 3.96 -19.47
CA ALA A 64 -9.35 3.60 -18.07
C ALA A 64 -9.17 2.09 -17.88
N PHE A 65 -8.49 1.71 -16.81
CA PHE A 65 -8.38 0.32 -16.37
C PHE A 65 -8.31 0.24 -14.84
N THR A 66 -8.71 -0.91 -14.31
CA THR A 66 -8.75 -1.15 -12.86
C THR A 66 -7.83 -2.31 -12.50
N VAL A 67 -7.08 -2.15 -11.41
CA VAL A 67 -6.28 -3.21 -10.79
C VAL A 67 -6.88 -3.50 -9.41
N ASN A 68 -7.23 -4.76 -9.16
CA ASN A 68 -7.77 -5.19 -7.86
C ASN A 68 -6.76 -6.14 -7.21
N ASP A 69 -6.21 -5.74 -6.06
CA ASP A 69 -5.30 -6.55 -5.28
C ASP A 69 -5.93 -6.96 -3.95
N LYS A 70 -5.66 -8.20 -3.55
CA LYS A 70 -6.04 -8.75 -2.26
C LYS A 70 -4.79 -9.12 -1.46
N PHE A 71 -4.81 -8.78 -0.18
CA PHE A 71 -3.70 -9.05 0.75
C PHE A 71 -4.24 -9.60 2.06
N THR A 72 -3.39 -10.34 2.78
CA THR A 72 -3.55 -10.61 4.20
C THR A 72 -2.60 -9.73 5.00
N LEU A 73 -3.07 -9.19 6.14
CA LEU A 73 -2.33 -8.24 6.97
C LEU A 73 -1.36 -8.91 7.97
N ASP A 74 -1.15 -10.21 7.83
CA ASP A 74 -0.31 -11.05 8.69
C ASP A 74 1.12 -11.25 8.15
N GLY A 75 1.49 -10.52 7.09
CA GLY A 75 2.81 -10.59 6.46
C GLY A 75 3.05 -11.85 5.62
N LYS A 76 2.04 -12.72 5.44
CA LYS A 76 2.17 -13.90 4.58
C LYS A 76 2.15 -13.50 3.11
N GLU A 77 2.76 -14.35 2.28
CA GLU A 77 2.73 -14.19 0.83
C GLU A 77 1.30 -14.41 0.30
N CYS A 78 0.84 -13.50 -0.54
CA CYS A 78 -0.32 -13.66 -1.40
C CYS A 78 0.07 -13.50 -2.88
N ILE A 79 -0.78 -14.02 -3.76
CA ILE A 79 -0.59 -13.95 -5.21
C ILE A 79 -1.77 -13.19 -5.80
N ASN A 80 -1.47 -12.10 -6.50
CA ASN A 80 -2.41 -11.33 -7.30
C ASN A 80 -2.07 -11.47 -8.78
N GLU A 81 -3.03 -11.14 -9.63
CA GLU A 81 -2.79 -11.02 -11.07
C GLU A 81 -1.88 -9.81 -11.33
N GLY A 82 -0.87 -10.03 -12.16
CA GLY A 82 0.09 -9.03 -12.61
C GLY A 82 -0.20 -8.56 -14.04
N PHE A 83 0.76 -7.85 -14.62
CA PHE A 83 0.64 -7.37 -16.00
C PHE A 83 0.57 -8.53 -17.00
N GLN A 84 -0.34 -8.48 -17.97
CA GLN A 84 -0.50 -9.50 -19.02
C GLN A 84 -0.61 -10.96 -18.49
N GLY A 85 -1.29 -11.15 -17.36
CA GLY A 85 -1.52 -12.50 -16.77
C GLY A 85 -0.31 -13.08 -16.02
N THR A 86 0.73 -12.28 -15.78
CA THR A 86 1.83 -12.64 -14.87
C THR A 86 1.31 -12.75 -13.43
N LYS A 87 2.15 -13.29 -12.53
CA LYS A 87 1.80 -13.43 -11.10
C LYS A 87 2.56 -12.40 -10.28
N LYS A 88 1.83 -11.55 -9.57
CA LYS A 88 2.38 -10.59 -8.62
C LYS A 88 2.38 -11.19 -7.22
N LYS A 89 3.55 -11.56 -6.71
CA LYS A 89 3.69 -12.03 -5.32
C LYS A 89 3.81 -10.84 -4.39
N SER A 90 3.09 -10.83 -3.28
CA SER A 90 3.12 -9.70 -2.34
C SER A 90 3.06 -10.13 -0.89
N THR A 91 3.56 -9.29 0.01
CA THR A 91 3.32 -9.35 1.45
C THR A 91 2.82 -7.99 1.95
N ALA A 92 1.96 -7.99 2.96
CA ALA A 92 1.48 -6.77 3.59
C ALA A 92 1.62 -6.87 5.11
N SER A 93 2.25 -5.88 5.73
CA SER A 93 2.47 -5.86 7.19
C SER A 93 2.43 -4.45 7.75
N TRP A 94 1.89 -4.34 8.97
CA TRP A 94 1.91 -3.12 9.75
C TRP A 94 3.25 -2.92 10.45
N SER A 95 3.69 -1.67 10.55
CA SER A 95 4.71 -1.25 11.50
C SER A 95 4.33 -1.60 12.94
N ASP A 96 5.30 -1.61 13.85
CA ASP A 96 5.08 -1.95 15.27
C ASP A 96 4.10 -1.00 15.95
N ASP A 97 4.12 0.29 15.57
CA ASP A 97 3.19 1.31 16.05
C ASP A 97 1.81 1.28 15.37
N LYS A 98 1.62 0.38 14.39
CA LYS A 98 0.39 0.16 13.66
C LYS A 98 -0.13 1.36 12.86
N LYS A 99 0.76 2.30 12.51
CA LYS A 99 0.44 3.51 11.72
C LYS A 99 0.81 3.44 10.26
N THR A 100 1.74 2.56 9.89
CA THR A 100 2.20 2.43 8.51
C THR A 100 1.95 1.00 8.03
N LEU A 101 1.15 0.86 6.98
CA LEU A 101 1.02 -0.40 6.26
C LEU A 101 2.07 -0.42 5.16
N THR A 102 2.94 -1.43 5.16
CA THR A 102 3.90 -1.66 4.08
C THR A 102 3.44 -2.84 3.24
N ILE A 103 3.35 -2.63 1.92
CA ILE A 103 3.11 -3.68 0.93
C ILE A 103 4.39 -3.82 0.11
N LYS A 104 4.92 -5.03 0.02
CA LYS A 104 6.05 -5.35 -0.86
C LYS A 104 5.56 -6.30 -1.92
N SER A 105 5.87 -6.01 -3.18
CA SER A 105 5.52 -6.90 -4.29
C SER A 105 6.73 -7.22 -5.16
N SER A 106 6.66 -8.38 -5.81
CA SER A 106 7.58 -8.77 -6.87
C SER A 106 6.79 -9.28 -8.06
N LEU A 107 7.20 -8.84 -9.24
CA LEU A 107 6.63 -9.22 -10.51
C LEU A 107 7.74 -9.71 -11.43
N ASP A 108 7.55 -10.93 -11.96
CA ASP A 108 8.39 -11.46 -13.02
C ASP A 108 7.81 -11.02 -14.36
N MET A 109 8.60 -10.32 -15.16
CA MET A 109 8.19 -9.78 -16.46
C MET A 109 8.30 -10.82 -17.59
N GLY A 110 8.80 -12.03 -17.30
CA GLY A 110 8.84 -13.16 -18.23
C GLY A 110 10.06 -13.19 -19.17
N ASP A 111 10.84 -12.10 -19.24
CA ASP A 111 12.09 -11.98 -20.00
C ASP A 111 13.35 -12.10 -19.12
N GLY A 112 13.17 -12.49 -17.86
CA GLY A 112 14.22 -12.52 -16.84
C GLY A 112 14.33 -11.24 -16.01
N GLY A 113 13.61 -10.17 -16.39
CA GLY A 113 13.52 -8.95 -15.61
C GLY A 113 12.55 -9.08 -14.44
N MET A 114 13.00 -8.62 -13.27
CA MET A 114 12.18 -8.59 -12.06
C MET A 114 11.93 -7.15 -11.62
N VAL A 115 10.66 -6.82 -11.40
CA VAL A 115 10.26 -5.55 -10.80
C VAL A 115 9.91 -5.80 -9.35
N LYS A 116 10.57 -5.08 -8.44
CA LYS A 116 10.22 -5.08 -7.01
C LYS A 116 9.60 -3.75 -6.67
N THR A 117 8.47 -3.78 -5.96
CA THR A 117 7.81 -2.57 -5.49
C THR A 117 7.67 -2.58 -3.97
N THR A 118 7.72 -1.39 -3.39
CA THR A 118 7.35 -1.15 -1.98
C THR A 118 6.38 0.02 -1.96
N GLU A 119 5.23 -0.19 -1.35
CA GLU A 119 4.24 0.84 -1.09
C GLU A 119 4.09 0.99 0.43
N THR A 120 4.08 2.23 0.92
CA THR A 120 3.74 2.53 2.30
C THR A 120 2.50 3.39 2.34
N LEU A 121 1.51 2.98 3.13
CA LEU A 121 0.23 3.66 3.28
C LEU A 121 0.09 4.18 4.72
N THR A 122 -0.26 5.45 4.84
CA THR A 122 -0.52 6.14 6.10
C THR A 122 -1.82 6.93 6.01
N LEU A 123 -2.53 7.05 7.12
CA LEU A 123 -3.74 7.87 7.23
C LEU A 123 -3.59 8.85 8.39
N GLU A 124 -3.39 10.11 8.07
CA GLU A 124 -3.21 11.18 9.06
C GLU A 124 -4.19 12.31 8.80
N ALA A 125 -4.93 12.72 9.83
CA ALA A 125 -5.92 13.81 9.74
C ALA A 125 -6.91 13.67 8.57
N GLY A 126 -7.28 12.43 8.20
CA GLY A 126 -8.21 12.15 7.10
C GLY A 126 -7.59 12.21 5.70
N ILE A 127 -6.26 12.32 5.60
CA ILE A 127 -5.50 12.29 4.35
C ILE A 127 -4.79 10.94 4.23
N LEU A 128 -5.09 10.21 3.17
CA LEU A 128 -4.38 8.97 2.85
C LEU A 128 -3.13 9.36 2.04
N THR A 129 -1.95 8.96 2.50
CA THR A 129 -0.70 9.11 1.75
C THR A 129 -0.16 7.75 1.39
N MET A 130 0.14 7.55 0.10
CA MET A 130 0.81 6.37 -0.43
C MET A 130 2.17 6.79 -0.99
N VAL A 131 3.26 6.21 -0.47
CA VAL A 131 4.58 6.35 -1.09
C VAL A 131 4.90 5.05 -1.79
N SER A 132 5.05 5.12 -3.11
CA SER A 132 5.36 3.96 -3.95
C SER A 132 6.79 4.09 -4.45
N ALA A 133 7.56 3.01 -4.32
CA ALA A 133 8.88 2.88 -4.91
C ALA A 133 8.93 1.58 -5.72
N ALA A 134 9.59 1.63 -6.88
CA ALA A 134 9.86 0.47 -7.70
C ALA A 134 11.35 0.43 -8.06
N SER A 135 11.91 -0.78 -8.17
CA SER A 135 13.29 -1.02 -8.57
C SER A 135 13.36 -2.20 -9.51
N SER A 136 14.16 -2.06 -10.56
CA SER A 136 14.38 -3.05 -11.62
C SER A 136 15.71 -2.79 -12.33
N ASP A 137 16.12 -3.71 -13.20
CA ASP A 137 17.35 -3.54 -14.01
C ASP A 137 17.27 -2.35 -14.99
N TRP A 138 16.06 -1.84 -15.25
CA TRP A 138 15.81 -0.67 -16.11
C TRP A 138 15.81 0.66 -15.36
N GLY A 139 15.94 0.63 -14.04
CA GLY A 139 15.98 1.82 -13.19
C GLY A 139 15.03 1.77 -12.00
N ASP A 140 15.13 2.82 -11.20
CA ASP A 140 14.34 3.04 -10.00
C ASP A 140 13.30 4.14 -10.22
N PHE A 141 12.19 4.02 -9.52
CA PHE A 141 11.06 4.94 -9.57
C PHE A 141 10.53 5.18 -8.17
N SER A 142 10.14 6.41 -7.85
CA SER A 142 9.41 6.69 -6.60
C SER A 142 8.44 7.85 -6.76
N GLU A 143 7.31 7.78 -6.08
CA GLU A 143 6.30 8.85 -6.02
C GLU A 143 5.68 8.94 -4.61
N THR A 144 5.24 10.15 -4.25
CA THR A 144 4.36 10.37 -3.10
C THR A 144 3.00 10.79 -3.59
N GLN A 145 1.98 9.99 -3.30
CA GLN A 145 0.61 10.16 -3.76
C GLN A 145 -0.24 10.54 -2.55
N VAL A 146 -0.89 11.70 -2.62
CA VAL A 146 -1.76 12.22 -1.56
C VAL A 146 -3.19 12.11 -2.04
N PHE A 147 -4.03 11.46 -1.25
CA PHE A 147 -5.44 11.27 -1.55
C PHE A 147 -6.32 11.89 -0.48
N GLU A 148 -7.46 12.40 -0.95
CA GLU A 148 -8.53 12.94 -0.12
C GLU A 148 -9.76 12.05 -0.24
N LYS A 149 -10.54 11.97 0.83
CA LYS A 149 -11.75 11.15 0.84
C LYS A 149 -12.77 11.74 -0.14
N LYS A 150 -13.38 10.87 -0.95
CA LYS A 150 -14.45 11.21 -1.89
C LYS A 150 -15.80 11.37 -1.19
#